data_AF-A0A955C7T3-F1
#
_entry.id   AF-A0A955C7T3-F1
#
_cell.length_a   1.000
_cell.length_b   1.000
_cell.length_c   1.000
_cell.angle_alpha   90.00
_cell.angle_beta   90.00
_cell.angle_gamma   90.00
#
_symmetry.space_group_name_H-M   'P 1'
#
loop_
_entity.id
_entity.type
_entity.pdbx_description
1 polymer ?
#
loop_
_entity_poly.entity_id
_entity_poly.type
_entity_poly.pdbx_seq_one_letter_code
_entity_poly.pdbx_strand_id
1 'polypeptide(L)' 'MAKEALWRRLTNPLKSRKTRVALATIAAAFAAEFGLHVSEELVLTILGVGVSLILGIAHEDAGKAIKNAS' A
#
# COMPACT_ATOMS: atom_id res chain seq x y z
N MET A 1 -17.31 -13.40 -19.89
CA MET A 1 -17.51 -11.93 -19.84
C MET A 1 -17.46 -11.37 -18.41
N ALA A 2 -18.36 -11.75 -17.49
CA ALA A 2 -18.39 -11.19 -16.12
C ALA A 2 -17.14 -11.51 -15.27
N LYS A 3 -16.58 -12.73 -15.39
CA LYS A 3 -15.38 -13.18 -14.66
C LYS A 3 -14.13 -12.34 -15.00
N GLU A 4 -13.91 -12.08 -16.29
CA GLU A 4 -12.82 -11.24 -16.81
C GLU A 4 -12.92 -9.79 -16.30
N ALA A 5 -14.14 -9.24 -16.31
CA ALA A 5 -14.39 -7.90 -15.80
C ALA A 5 -14.13 -7.80 -14.28
N LEU A 6 -14.50 -8.83 -13.51
CA LEU A 6 -14.24 -8.90 -12.08
C LEU A 6 -12.74 -9.00 -11.77
N TRP A 7 -12.00 -9.84 -12.50
CA TRP A 7 -10.54 -9.97 -12.36
C TRP A 7 -9.79 -8.68 -12.69
N ARG A 8 -10.18 -7.97 -13.76
CA ARG A 8 -9.60 -6.64 -14.08
C ARG A 8 -9.88 -5.61 -12.99
N ARG A 9 -11.07 -5.64 -12.38
CA ARG A 9 -11.42 -4.73 -11.28
C ARG A 9 -10.61 -4.99 -10.01
N LEU A 10 -10.34 -6.25 -9.68
CA LEU A 10 -9.53 -6.62 -8.51
C LEU A 10 -8.03 -6.38 -8.70
N THR A 11 -7.51 -6.54 -9.92
CA THR A 11 -6.07 -6.37 -10.23
C THR A 11 -5.68 -4.94 -10.60
N ASN A 12 -6.62 -4.11 -11.07
CA ASN A 12 -6.36 -2.70 -11.37
C ASN A 12 -5.79 -1.89 -10.18
N PRO A 13 -6.29 -2.06 -8.94
CA PRO A 13 -5.69 -1.43 -7.75
C PRO A 13 -4.20 -1.75 -7.58
N LEU A 14 -3.75 -2.97 -7.92
CA LEU A 14 -2.35 -3.38 -7.79
C LEU A 14 -1.40 -2.63 -8.73
N LYS A 15 -1.92 -1.97 -9.77
CA LYS A 15 -1.10 -1.09 -10.63
C LYS A 15 -0.61 0.15 -9.87
N SER A 16 -1.38 0.61 -8.89
CA SER A 16 -1.08 1.78 -8.07
C SER A 16 0.11 1.50 -7.15
N ARG A 17 1.10 2.41 -7.12
CA ARG A 17 2.29 2.29 -6.25
C ARG A 17 1.91 2.28 -4.78
N LYS A 18 1.06 3.22 -4.35
CA LYS A 18 0.56 3.31 -2.97
C LYS A 18 -0.13 2.03 -2.50
N THR A 19 -0.86 1.35 -3.38
CA THR A 19 -1.53 0.09 -3.04
C THR A 19 -0.53 -1.04 -2.86
N ARG A 20 0.50 -1.15 -3.71
CA ARG A 20 1.58 -2.13 -3.54
C ARG A 20 2.36 -1.91 -2.24
N VAL A 21 2.66 -0.65 -1.92
CA VAL A 21 3.34 -0.31 -0.66
C VAL A 21 2.46 -0.65 0.55
N ALA A 22 1.16 -0.34 0.51
CA ALA A 22 0.23 -0.72 1.57
C ALA A 22 0.20 -2.23 1.82
N LEU A 23 0.14 -3.04 0.76
CA LEU A 23 0.18 -4.50 0.87
C LEU A 23 1.51 -4.99 1.44
N ALA A 24 2.63 -4.40 1.00
CA ALA A 24 3.95 -4.75 1.53
C ALA A 24 4.08 -4.42 3.02
N THR A 25 3.56 -3.26 3.47
CA THR A 25 3.52 -2.87 4.88
C THR A 25 2.72 -3.87 5.71
N ILE A 26 1.51 -4.23 5.27
CA ILE A 26 0.66 -5.18 5.99
C ILE A 26 1.34 -6.57 6.05
N ALA A 27 1.91 -7.03 4.93
CA ALA A 27 2.62 -8.30 4.90
C ALA A 27 3.84 -8.31 5.83
N ALA A 28 4.61 -7.21 5.88
CA ALA A 28 5.74 -7.07 6.78
C ALA A 28 5.32 -7.04 8.26
N ALA A 29 4.26 -6.29 8.60
CA ALA A 29 3.72 -6.24 9.96
C ALA A 29 3.22 -7.62 10.41
N PHE A 30 2.49 -8.33 9.53
CA PHE A 30 2.00 -9.67 9.81
C PHE A 30 3.13 -10.69 9.99
N ALA A 31 4.16 -10.64 9.13
CA ALA A 31 5.33 -11.49 9.26
C ALA A 31 6.12 -11.19 10.55
N ALA A 32 6.18 -9.93 10.96
CA ALA A 32 6.83 -9.51 12.20
C ALA A 32 6.08 -10.07 13.42
N GLU A 33 4.76 -9.87 13.48
CA GLU A 33 3.90 -10.30 14.58
C GLU A 33 3.83 -11.83 14.71
N PHE A 34 3.47 -12.53 13.63
CA PHE A 34 3.18 -13.97 13.69
C PHE A 34 4.35 -14.86 13.30
N GLY A 35 5.29 -14.37 12.47
CA GLY A 35 6.42 -15.15 11.98
C GLY A 35 7.67 -15.03 12.87
N LEU A 36 7.96 -13.80 13.29
CA LEU A 36 9.19 -13.46 14.03
C LEU A 36 8.95 -13.18 15.52
N HIS A 37 7.70 -13.14 15.98
CA HIS A 37 7.32 -12.87 17.38
C HIS A 37 8.00 -11.62 17.96
N VAL A 38 8.10 -10.56 17.16
CA VAL A 38 8.69 -9.30 17.65
C VAL A 38 7.73 -8.55 18.58
N SER A 39 8.21 -7.51 19.24
CA SER A 39 7.39 -6.68 20.12
C SER A 39 6.29 -5.93 19.36
N GLU A 40 5.17 -5.68 20.03
CA GLU A 40 4.06 -4.86 19.53
C GLU A 40 4.54 -3.46 19.09
N GLU A 41 5.48 -2.87 19.84
CA GLU A 41 6.10 -1.58 19.49
C GLU A 41 6.75 -1.62 18.10
N LEU A 42 7.42 -2.72 17.73
CA LEU A 42 8.03 -2.85 16.41
C LEU A 42 6.97 -3.03 15.31
N VAL A 43 5.90 -3.78 15.58
CA VAL A 43 4.76 -3.92 14.65
C VAL A 43 4.11 -2.55 14.39
N LEU A 44 3.84 -1.78 15.44
CA LEU A 44 3.30 -0.42 15.32
C LEU A 44 4.26 0.51 14.59
N THR A 45 5.57 0.35 14.79
CA THR A 45 6.58 1.11 14.03
C THR A 45 6.52 0.79 12.53
N ILE A 46 6.43 -0.50 12.16
CA ILE A 46 6.28 -0.92 10.75
C ILE A 46 5.03 -0.29 10.13
N LEU A 47 3.90 -0.34 10.84
CA LEU A 47 2.64 0.24 10.39
C LEU A 47 2.76 1.77 10.25
N GLY A 48 3.31 2.46 11.24
CA GLY A 48 3.48 3.92 11.23
C GLY A 48 4.38 4.39 10.07
N VAL A 49 5.53 3.74 9.88
CA VAL A 49 6.43 4.02 8.76
C VAL A 49 5.72 3.76 7.43
N GLY A 50 5.05 2.61 7.29
CA GLY A 50 4.31 2.28 6.07
C GLY A 50 3.21 3.30 5.73
N VAL A 51 2.42 3.73 6.71
CA VAL A 51 1.40 4.77 6.53
C VAL A 51 2.01 6.08 6.04
N SER A 52 3.12 6.53 6.64
CA SER A 52 3.81 7.75 6.21
C SER A 52 4.28 7.68 4.74
N LEU A 53 4.81 6.53 4.32
CA LEU A 53 5.24 6.31 2.94
C LEU A 53 4.06 6.32 1.96
N ILE A 54 2.97 5.65 2.30
CA ILE A 54 1.75 5.61 1.49
C ILE A 54 1.19 7.04 1.30
N LEU A 55 1.15 7.82 2.38
CA LEU A 55 0.68 9.20 2.34
C LEU A 55 1.58 10.08 1.46
N GLY A 56 2.91 9.95 1.58
CA GLY A 56 3.85 10.66 0.73
C GLY A 56 3.65 10.35 -0.77
N ILE A 57 3.48 9.08 -1.11
CA ILE A 57 3.18 8.65 -2.49
C ILE A 57 1.85 9.22 -2.98
N ALA A 58 0.82 9.23 -2.13
CA ALA A 58 -0.47 9.81 -2.48
C ALA A 58 -0.37 11.31 -2.75
N HIS A 59 0.42 12.04 -1.96
CA HIS A 59 0.69 13.46 -2.16
C HIS A 59 1.45 13.72 -3.47
N GLU A 60 2.49 12.93 -3.76
CA GLU A 60 3.24 13.02 -5.01
C GLU A 60 2.36 12.72 -6.24
N ASP A 61 1.54 11.66 -6.18
CA ASP A 61 0.61 11.28 -7.25
C ASP A 61 -0.42 12.40 -7.51
N ALA A 62 -0.94 13.05 -6.46
CA ALA A 62 -1.87 14.19 -6.59
C ALA A 62 -1.21 15.40 -7.26
N GLY A 63 0.03 15.72 -6.88
CA GLY A 63 0.80 16.79 -7.51
C GLY A 63 1.06 16.54 -9.01
N LYS A 64 1.36 15.30 -9.40
CA LYS A 64 1.52 14.91 -10.81
C LYS A 64 0.22 15.02 -11.59
N ALA A 65 -0.91 14.63 -10.99
CA ALA A 65 -2.21 14.74 -11.65
C ALA A 65 -2.57 16.19 -11.98
N ILE A 66 -2.29 17.12 -11.07
CA ILE A 66 -2.51 18.57 -11.27
C ILE A 66 -1.60 19.11 -12.38
N LYS A 67 -0.29 18.78 -12.38
CA LYS A 67 0.66 19.23 -13.42
C LYS A 67 0.31 18.73 -14.82
N ASN A 68 -0.29 17.55 -14.95
CA ASN A 68 -0.69 17.00 -16.24
C ASN A 68 -2.01 17.58 -16.77
N ALA A 69 -2.72 18.36 -15.95
CA ALA A 69 -4.00 18.99 -16.31
C ALA A 69 -3.86 20.47 -16.70
N SER A 70 -2.67 21.05 -16.54
CA SER A 70 -2.27 22.39 -17.01
C SER A 70 -1.59 22.31 -18.36
#